data_AF-A0A419GWP9-F1
#
_entry.id   AF-A0A419GWP9-F1
#
_cell.length_a   1.000
_cell.length_b   1.000
_cell.length_c   1.000
_cell.angle_alpha   90.00
_cell.angle_beta   90.00
_cell.angle_gamma   90.00
#
_symmetry.space_group_name_H-M   'P 1'
#
loop_
_entity.id
_entity.type
_entity.pdbx_description
1 polymer ?
#
loop_
_entity_poly.entity_id
_entity_poly.type
_entity_poly.pdbx_seq_one_letter_code
_entity_poly.pdbx_strand_id
1 'polypeptide(L)'
;MYKAAPAGLRASRRFIIRGVQLPDSDDIYDQQLTRAISDINELCRELTHCEHCAHGRAVPVIGSGHPLADIFLIKYRTHPSEASEGVAFYGRSGEAIMKGCQKLGIDSLLLYGTNVIKCANVDEDEALTSCSAYLTRELVVVQPKLVVIMGSRTLEAVNSLDFPMAERLEDIKGEIQRFTPTTEALVTPEIDASLTDQGKKTDFWKAFKVLGDWYESLPPY
;
A
#
# COMPACT_ATOMS: atom_id res chain seq x y z
N MET A 1 -17.20 -31.14 -15.41
CA MET A 1 -16.66 -32.33 -14.72
C MET A 1 -15.26 -32.00 -14.23
N TYR A 2 -15.11 -31.92 -12.91
CA TYR A 2 -13.87 -31.57 -12.21
C TYR A 2 -12.76 -32.58 -12.49
N LYS A 3 -11.53 -32.09 -12.72
CA LYS A 3 -10.31 -32.88 -12.70
C LYS A 3 -9.41 -32.38 -11.56
N ALA A 4 -8.86 -33.35 -10.84
CA ALA A 4 -8.33 -33.28 -9.49
C ALA A 4 -7.13 -32.34 -9.27
N ALA A 5 -7.02 -31.83 -8.03
CA ALA A 5 -5.83 -31.22 -7.45
C ALA A 5 -4.77 -32.29 -7.10
N PRO A 6 -3.47 -32.01 -7.21
CA PRO A 6 -2.45 -32.85 -6.61
C PRO A 6 -2.14 -32.39 -5.18
N ALA A 7 -2.14 -33.37 -4.28
CA ALA A 7 -1.69 -33.26 -2.90
C ALA A 7 -0.17 -32.99 -2.83
N GLY A 8 0.21 -31.94 -2.10
CA GLY A 8 1.59 -31.67 -1.71
C GLY A 8 1.67 -31.61 -0.19
N LEU A 9 1.77 -32.78 0.45
CA LEU A 9 1.96 -32.92 1.90
C LEU A 9 3.40 -32.49 2.24
N ARG A 10 3.62 -31.24 2.64
CA ARG A 10 4.90 -30.80 3.24
C ARG A 10 4.85 -31.08 4.74
N ALA A 11 5.66 -32.03 5.19
CA ALA A 11 5.77 -32.40 6.60
C ALA A 11 6.42 -31.24 7.40
N SER A 12 5.63 -30.55 8.24
CA SER A 12 6.15 -29.62 9.24
C SER A 12 7.02 -30.39 10.25
N ARG A 13 8.28 -29.98 10.40
CA ARG A 13 9.18 -30.50 11.43
C ARG A 13 8.96 -29.70 12.72
N ARG A 14 8.18 -30.25 13.65
CA ARG A 14 8.03 -29.73 15.02
C ARG A 14 9.39 -29.63 15.71
N PHE A 15 9.84 -28.41 15.98
CA PHE A 15 10.98 -28.15 16.86
C PHE A 15 10.47 -28.00 18.30
N ILE A 16 10.90 -28.91 19.19
CA ILE A 16 10.60 -28.83 20.63
C ILE A 16 11.86 -28.33 21.34
N ILE A 17 11.80 -27.12 21.88
CA ILE A 17 12.78 -26.63 22.86
C ILE A 17 12.01 -26.32 24.15
N ARG A 18 12.32 -27.03 25.24
CA ARG A 18 11.81 -26.76 26.60
C ARG A 18 10.28 -26.76 26.79
N GLY A 19 9.57 -27.74 26.23
CA GLY A 19 8.17 -28.01 26.60
C GLY A 19 7.14 -26.94 26.18
N VAL A 20 7.56 -25.93 25.42
CA VAL A 20 6.68 -24.98 24.74
C VAL A 20 6.53 -25.45 23.30
N GLN A 21 5.31 -25.82 22.88
CA GLN A 21 5.02 -26.02 21.47
C GLN A 21 5.09 -24.65 20.80
N LEU A 22 6.11 -24.45 19.97
CA LEU A 22 6.15 -23.29 19.08
C LEU A 22 5.00 -23.45 18.07
N PRO A 23 4.18 -22.42 17.84
CA PRO A 23 3.18 -22.45 16.76
C PRO A 23 3.89 -22.73 15.42
N ASP A 24 3.23 -23.50 14.55
CA ASP A 24 3.74 -23.73 13.19
C ASP A 24 3.80 -22.37 12.44
N SER A 25 4.64 -22.26 11.40
CA SER A 25 4.80 -20.99 10.66
C SER A 25 3.47 -20.41 10.16
N ASP A 26 2.55 -21.29 9.79
CA ASP A 26 1.22 -20.96 9.28
C ASP A 26 0.33 -20.40 10.40
N ASP A 27 0.41 -20.94 11.62
CA ASP A 27 -0.31 -20.42 12.79
C ASP A 27 0.17 -19.01 13.17
N ILE A 28 1.47 -18.73 13.03
CA ILE A 28 2.04 -17.40 13.31
C ILE A 28 1.54 -16.40 12.25
N TYR A 29 1.59 -16.78 10.97
CA TYR A 29 1.12 -15.94 9.88
C TYR A 29 -0.38 -15.63 10.03
N ASP A 30 -1.21 -16.64 10.32
CA ASP A 30 -2.66 -16.47 10.47
C ASP A 30 -3.00 -15.54 11.65
N GLN A 31 -2.25 -15.65 12.77
CA GLN A 31 -2.42 -14.74 13.90
C GLN A 31 -2.02 -13.30 13.55
N GLN A 32 -0.91 -13.11 12.83
CA GLN A 32 -0.48 -11.78 12.38
C GLN A 32 -1.51 -11.18 11.42
N LEU A 33 -1.98 -11.97 10.45
CA LEU A 33 -3.00 -11.54 9.49
C LEU A 33 -4.30 -11.16 10.19
N THR A 34 -4.76 -11.97 11.14
CA THR A 34 -5.96 -11.68 11.93
C THR A 34 -5.84 -10.37 12.70
N ARG A 35 -4.67 -10.12 13.32
CA ARG A 35 -4.40 -8.86 14.02
C ARG A 35 -4.38 -7.67 13.06
N ALA A 36 -3.64 -7.77 11.95
CA ALA A 36 -3.56 -6.71 10.96
C ALA A 36 -4.95 -6.36 10.36
N ILE A 37 -5.78 -7.37 10.08
CA ILE A 37 -7.17 -7.16 9.66
C ILE A 37 -7.96 -6.39 10.75
N SER A 38 -7.82 -6.79 12.01
CA SER A 38 -8.51 -6.12 13.12
C SER A 38 -8.08 -4.65 13.24
N ASP A 39 -6.78 -4.40 13.19
CA ASP A 39 -6.19 -3.06 13.34
C ASP A 39 -6.61 -2.15 12.18
N ILE A 40 -6.52 -2.62 10.93
CA ILE A 40 -7.02 -1.88 9.75
C ILE A 40 -8.52 -1.60 9.88
N ASN A 41 -9.33 -2.56 10.33
CA ASN A 41 -10.76 -2.36 10.51
C ASN A 41 -11.08 -1.36 11.64
N GLU A 42 -10.24 -1.27 12.66
CA GLU A 42 -10.34 -0.22 13.69
C GLU A 42 -9.98 1.15 13.11
N LEU A 43 -8.89 1.25 12.34
CA LEU A 43 -8.53 2.47 11.62
C LEU A 43 -9.65 2.96 10.71
N CYS A 44 -10.26 2.06 9.93
CA CYS A 44 -11.39 2.40 9.06
C CYS A 44 -12.59 2.91 9.86
N ARG A 45 -12.91 2.29 11.02
CA ARG A 45 -14.00 2.72 11.90
C ARG A 45 -13.75 4.09 12.53
N GLU A 46 -12.52 4.39 12.90
CA GLU A 46 -12.18 5.72 13.39
C GLU A 46 -12.29 6.76 12.27
N LEU A 47 -11.83 6.42 11.06
CA LEU A 47 -11.84 7.32 9.92
C LEU A 47 -13.27 7.72 9.52
N THR A 48 -14.28 6.85 9.67
CA THR A 48 -15.69 7.22 9.42
C THR A 48 -16.21 8.31 10.35
N HIS A 49 -15.54 8.57 11.48
CA HIS A 49 -15.86 9.66 12.41
C HIS A 49 -15.00 10.91 12.16
N CYS A 50 -14.25 10.97 11.06
CA CYS A 50 -13.45 12.13 10.71
C CYS A 50 -14.31 13.38 10.47
N GLU A 51 -14.07 14.43 11.27
CA GLU A 51 -14.83 15.68 11.22
C GLU A 51 -14.67 16.42 9.88
N HIS A 52 -13.49 16.36 9.26
CA HIS A 52 -13.24 16.96 7.95
C HIS A 52 -14.11 16.31 6.86
N CYS A 53 -14.16 14.98 6.83
CA CYS A 53 -14.96 14.25 5.86
C CYS A 53 -16.47 14.52 6.06
N ALA A 54 -16.92 14.64 7.32
CA ALA A 54 -18.28 15.07 7.63
C ALA A 54 -18.58 16.49 7.12
N HIS A 55 -17.62 17.43 7.26
CA HIS A 55 -17.73 18.79 6.71
C HIS A 55 -17.85 18.78 5.17
N GLY A 56 -17.06 17.94 4.50
CA GLY A 56 -17.12 17.71 3.05
C GLY A 56 -18.34 16.93 2.56
N ARG A 57 -19.23 16.50 3.48
CA ARG A 57 -20.41 15.65 3.22
C ARG A 57 -20.06 14.40 2.39
N ALA A 58 -18.90 13.82 2.68
CA ALA A 58 -18.37 12.67 1.97
C ALA A 58 -17.99 11.54 2.93
N VAL A 59 -18.04 10.31 2.44
CA VAL A 59 -17.46 9.17 3.14
C VAL A 59 -15.95 9.19 2.91
N PRO A 60 -15.12 8.95 3.93
CA PRO A 60 -13.69 8.83 3.74
C PRO A 60 -13.35 7.68 2.79
N VAL A 61 -12.26 7.86 2.05
CA VAL A 61 -11.69 6.81 1.22
C VAL A 61 -10.73 5.97 2.06
N ILE A 62 -11.07 4.70 2.25
CA ILE A 62 -10.22 3.73 2.96
C ILE A 62 -9.19 3.09 2.01
N GLY A 63 -8.07 2.62 2.57
CA GLY A 63 -7.11 1.82 1.81
C GLY A 63 -7.71 0.49 1.31
N SER A 64 -7.11 -0.09 0.28
CA SER A 64 -7.55 -1.31 -0.37
C SER A 64 -6.40 -2.31 -0.54
N GLY A 65 -6.70 -3.62 -0.49
CA GLY A 65 -5.70 -4.67 -0.68
C GLY A 65 -5.39 -5.47 0.58
N HIS A 66 -4.23 -6.14 0.59
CA HIS A 66 -3.86 -7.08 1.64
C HIS A 66 -3.24 -6.34 2.85
N PRO A 67 -3.68 -6.58 4.09
CA PRO A 67 -3.21 -5.85 5.26
C PRO A 67 -1.79 -6.23 5.71
N LEU A 68 -1.19 -7.26 5.11
CA LEU A 68 0.24 -7.62 5.23
C LEU A 68 0.92 -7.59 3.85
N ALA A 69 0.56 -6.62 3.02
CA ALA A 69 1.12 -6.48 1.68
C ALA A 69 2.62 -6.14 1.72
N ASP A 70 3.39 -6.77 0.84
CA ASP A 70 4.81 -6.45 0.65
C ASP A 70 5.01 -5.10 -0.04
N ILE A 71 4.05 -4.67 -0.87
CA ILE A 71 4.10 -3.44 -1.66
C ILE A 71 2.97 -2.51 -1.23
N PHE A 72 3.34 -1.30 -0.80
CA PHE A 72 2.43 -0.26 -0.35
C PHE A 72 2.38 0.89 -1.36
N LEU A 73 1.24 1.11 -1.99
CA LEU A 73 1.05 2.10 -3.04
C LEU A 73 0.42 3.37 -2.44
N ILE A 74 1.02 4.52 -2.71
CA ILE A 74 0.54 5.82 -2.20
C ILE A 74 0.37 6.80 -3.36
N LYS A 75 -0.81 7.42 -3.44
CA LYS A 75 -1.03 8.63 -4.23
C LYS A 75 -1.60 9.75 -3.36
N TYR A 76 -1.55 10.97 -3.88
CA TYR A 76 -1.84 12.14 -3.06
C TYR A 76 -3.32 12.30 -2.74
N ARG A 77 -4.17 12.43 -3.77
CA ARG A 77 -5.56 12.87 -3.62
C ARG A 77 -6.58 11.77 -3.86
N THR A 78 -7.75 11.96 -3.26
CA THR A 78 -8.97 11.24 -3.57
C THR A 78 -9.62 11.76 -4.85
N HIS A 79 -10.05 10.85 -5.73
CA HIS A 79 -10.81 11.14 -6.94
C HIS A 79 -12.31 10.86 -6.78
N PRO A 80 -13.18 11.44 -7.63
CA PRO A 80 -14.62 11.24 -7.53
C PRO A 80 -15.08 9.78 -7.57
N SER A 81 -14.39 8.93 -8.35
CA SER A 81 -14.70 7.49 -8.40
C SER A 81 -14.43 6.80 -7.07
N GLU A 82 -13.33 7.16 -6.41
CA GLU A 82 -12.95 6.64 -5.09
C GLU A 82 -13.85 7.20 -4.00
N ALA A 83 -14.19 8.49 -4.06
CA ALA A 83 -15.11 9.12 -3.12
C ALA A 83 -16.52 8.50 -3.19
N SER A 84 -16.97 8.12 -4.39
CA SER A 84 -18.25 7.45 -4.58
C SER A 84 -18.25 6.02 -4.06
N GLU A 85 -17.14 5.30 -4.21
CA GLU A 85 -17.02 3.90 -3.75
C GLU A 85 -16.63 3.82 -2.27
N GLY A 86 -15.93 4.82 -1.75
CA GLY A 86 -15.29 4.82 -0.44
C GLY A 86 -13.96 4.08 -0.39
N VAL A 87 -13.37 3.69 -1.53
CA VAL A 87 -12.19 2.80 -1.58
C VAL A 87 -11.08 3.38 -2.46
N ALA A 88 -9.84 3.38 -1.94
CA ALA A 88 -8.66 3.90 -2.63
C ALA A 88 -8.30 3.04 -3.84
N PHE A 89 -7.73 3.67 -4.85
CA PHE A 89 -7.42 3.09 -6.16
C PHE A 89 -8.66 2.53 -6.89
N TYR A 90 -9.88 2.94 -6.54
CA TYR A 90 -11.05 2.59 -7.34
C TYR A 90 -11.13 3.43 -8.64
N GLY A 91 -11.29 2.74 -9.77
CA GLY A 91 -11.43 3.34 -11.09
C GLY A 91 -10.17 3.25 -11.96
N ARG A 92 -9.99 4.23 -12.86
CA ARG A 92 -8.99 4.15 -13.94
C ARG A 92 -7.54 4.04 -13.44
N SER A 93 -7.21 4.75 -12.36
CA SER A 93 -5.85 4.76 -11.80
C SER A 93 -5.51 3.40 -11.20
N GLY A 94 -6.40 2.80 -10.41
CA GLY A 94 -6.18 1.43 -9.92
C GLY A 94 -6.14 0.40 -11.03
N GLU A 95 -7.04 0.46 -12.02
CA GLU A 95 -6.97 -0.44 -13.17
C GLU A 95 -5.63 -0.35 -13.91
N ALA A 96 -5.08 0.85 -14.06
CA ALA A 96 -3.79 1.06 -14.71
C ALA A 96 -2.65 0.45 -13.88
N ILE A 97 -2.66 0.63 -12.56
CA ILE A 97 -1.68 0.00 -11.66
C ILE A 97 -1.81 -1.52 -11.69
N MET A 98 -3.02 -2.06 -11.59
CA MET A 98 -3.25 -3.52 -11.62
C MET A 98 -2.75 -4.14 -12.93
N LYS A 99 -3.05 -3.50 -14.07
CA LYS A 99 -2.52 -3.92 -15.39
C LYS A 99 -0.99 -3.80 -15.46
N GLY A 100 -0.41 -2.81 -14.77
CA GLY A 100 1.04 -2.65 -14.63
C GLY A 100 1.67 -3.80 -13.84
N CYS A 101 1.18 -4.04 -12.62
CA CYS A 101 1.63 -5.14 -11.76
C CYS A 101 1.50 -6.50 -12.46
N GLN A 102 0.38 -6.76 -13.13
CA GLN A 102 0.18 -8.00 -13.89
C GLN A 102 1.24 -8.18 -14.99
N LYS A 103 1.63 -7.11 -15.69
CA LYS A 103 2.70 -7.17 -16.70
C LYS A 103 4.08 -7.43 -16.11
N LEU A 104 4.29 -7.05 -14.85
CA LEU A 104 5.52 -7.29 -14.10
C LEU A 104 5.49 -8.62 -13.33
N GLY A 105 4.43 -9.42 -13.46
CA GLY A 105 4.30 -10.71 -12.76
C GLY A 105 4.04 -10.59 -11.25
N ILE A 106 3.63 -9.41 -10.78
CA ILE A 106 3.36 -9.14 -9.37
C ILE A 106 1.92 -9.53 -9.05
N ASP A 107 1.72 -10.33 -8.01
CA ASP A 107 0.39 -10.70 -7.53
C ASP A 107 -0.30 -9.52 -6.85
N SER A 108 -1.56 -9.30 -7.21
CA SER A 108 -2.48 -8.38 -6.53
C SER A 108 -2.58 -8.58 -5.01
N LEU A 109 -2.38 -9.81 -4.51
CA LEU A 109 -2.42 -10.13 -3.09
C LEU A 109 -1.23 -9.56 -2.30
N LEU A 110 -0.19 -9.07 -2.99
CA LEU A 110 0.97 -8.43 -2.36
C LEU A 110 0.83 -6.92 -2.28
N LEU A 111 -0.32 -6.36 -2.69
CA LEU A 111 -0.53 -4.93 -2.79
C LEU A 111 -1.46 -4.42 -1.69
N TYR A 112 -1.10 -3.29 -1.12
CA TYR A 112 -1.99 -2.42 -0.36
C TYR A 112 -1.90 -1.01 -0.93
N GLY A 113 -3.03 -0.39 -1.25
CA GLY A 113 -3.09 0.94 -1.85
C GLY A 113 -3.90 1.90 -0.99
N THR A 114 -3.36 3.10 -0.75
CA THR A 114 -4.05 4.16 -0.01
C THR A 114 -3.75 5.55 -0.58
N ASN A 115 -4.49 6.54 -0.09
CA ASN A 115 -4.29 7.94 -0.40
C ASN A 115 -3.70 8.67 0.80
N VAL A 116 -2.87 9.70 0.53
CA VAL A 116 -2.50 10.69 1.55
C VAL A 116 -3.75 11.39 2.04
N ILE A 117 -4.50 12.04 1.15
CA ILE A 117 -5.75 12.73 1.46
C ILE A 117 -6.92 11.74 1.31
N LYS A 118 -7.49 11.35 2.45
CA LYS A 118 -8.60 10.40 2.55
C LYS A 118 -9.98 11.07 2.44
N CYS A 119 -10.08 12.37 2.73
CA CYS A 119 -11.34 13.11 2.61
C CYS A 119 -11.56 13.62 1.18
N ALA A 120 -12.81 13.57 0.72
CA ALA A 120 -13.24 14.18 -0.53
C ALA A 120 -13.97 15.51 -0.28
N ASN A 121 -13.90 16.43 -1.24
CA ASN A 121 -14.57 17.74 -1.18
C ASN A 121 -14.17 18.64 0.01
N VAL A 122 -12.97 18.43 0.55
CA VAL A 122 -12.36 19.26 1.61
C VAL A 122 -11.08 19.86 1.05
N ASP A 123 -10.69 21.02 1.57
CA ASP A 123 -9.37 21.57 1.29
C ASP A 123 -8.26 20.60 1.72
N GLU A 124 -7.27 20.41 0.85
CA GLU A 124 -6.23 19.40 1.06
C GLU A 124 -5.32 19.78 2.22
N ASP A 125 -5.06 21.07 2.45
CA ASP A 125 -4.19 21.55 3.54
C ASP A 125 -4.88 21.40 4.90
N GLU A 126 -6.20 21.61 4.95
CA GLU A 126 -7.01 21.34 6.14
C GLU A 126 -7.04 19.85 6.49
N ALA A 127 -7.15 18.98 5.48
CA ALA A 127 -7.22 17.54 5.67
C ALA A 127 -5.86 16.87 5.92
N LEU A 128 -4.75 17.49 5.49
CA LEU A 128 -3.43 16.87 5.46
C LEU A 128 -2.98 16.37 6.83
N THR A 129 -3.10 17.19 7.88
CA THR A 129 -2.59 16.83 9.21
C THR A 129 -3.26 15.57 9.76
N SER A 130 -4.60 15.52 9.71
CA SER A 130 -5.36 14.36 10.19
C SER A 130 -5.12 13.13 9.30
N CYS A 131 -5.14 13.29 7.98
CA CYS A 131 -4.97 12.17 7.06
C CYS A 131 -3.55 11.57 7.08
N SER A 132 -2.51 12.39 7.32
CA SER A 132 -1.13 11.93 7.51
C SER A 132 -0.97 11.06 8.76
N ALA A 133 -1.69 11.36 9.85
CA ALA A 133 -1.69 10.51 11.03
C ALA A 133 -2.29 9.12 10.74
N TYR A 134 -3.36 9.06 9.94
CA TYR A 134 -3.92 7.77 9.49
C TYR A 134 -2.96 7.03 8.55
N LEU A 135 -2.33 7.72 7.60
CA LEU A 135 -1.34 7.12 6.69
C LEU A 135 -0.17 6.50 7.47
N THR A 136 0.32 7.19 8.50
CA THR A 136 1.37 6.69 9.39
C THR A 136 0.94 5.38 10.05
N ARG A 137 -0.30 5.30 10.56
CA ARG A 137 -0.85 4.10 11.19
C ARG A 137 -1.05 2.95 10.20
N GLU A 138 -1.51 3.24 8.98
CA GLU A 138 -1.59 2.24 7.90
C GLU A 138 -0.21 1.63 7.61
N LEU A 139 0.84 2.45 7.49
CA LEU A 139 2.21 1.96 7.30
C LEU A 139 2.71 1.10 8.47
N VAL A 140 2.37 1.46 9.71
CA VAL A 140 2.75 0.69 10.91
C VAL A 140 2.07 -0.68 10.95
N VAL A 141 0.81 -0.76 10.52
CA VAL A 141 0.07 -2.04 10.50
C VAL A 141 0.51 -2.92 9.34
N VAL A 142 0.67 -2.34 8.14
CA VAL A 142 0.99 -3.11 6.93
C VAL A 142 2.44 -3.58 6.89
N GLN A 143 3.37 -2.80 7.44
CA GLN A 143 4.81 -3.13 7.48
C GLN A 143 5.38 -3.57 6.12
N PRO A 144 5.20 -2.76 5.05
CA PRO A 144 5.60 -3.17 3.71
C PRO A 144 7.13 -3.24 3.58
N LYS A 145 7.58 -4.05 2.61
CA LYS A 145 8.99 -4.10 2.19
C LYS A 145 9.32 -2.96 1.23
N LEU A 146 8.35 -2.52 0.42
CA LEU A 146 8.48 -1.39 -0.50
C LEU A 146 7.28 -0.45 -0.43
N VAL A 147 7.56 0.86 -0.40
CA VAL A 147 6.55 1.91 -0.60
C VAL A 147 6.71 2.54 -1.98
N VAL A 148 5.67 2.49 -2.81
CA VAL A 148 5.63 3.17 -4.11
C VAL A 148 4.92 4.50 -3.96
N ILE A 149 5.68 5.59 -4.10
CA ILE A 149 5.22 6.96 -3.89
C ILE A 149 4.96 7.62 -5.25
N MET A 150 3.70 7.96 -5.53
CA MET A 150 3.29 8.48 -6.84
C MET A 150 3.10 9.99 -6.81
N GLY A 151 4.05 10.75 -7.37
CA GLY A 151 4.01 12.21 -7.48
C GLY A 151 4.77 12.96 -6.37
N SER A 152 5.11 14.23 -6.63
CA SER A 152 5.91 15.08 -5.74
C SER A 152 5.17 15.47 -4.46
N ARG A 153 3.87 15.82 -4.53
CA ARG A 153 3.08 16.12 -3.33
C ARG A 153 2.93 14.93 -2.40
N THR A 154 2.82 13.71 -2.97
CA THR A 154 2.84 12.47 -2.19
C THR A 154 4.18 12.29 -1.48
N LEU A 155 5.29 12.53 -2.19
CA LEU A 155 6.64 12.48 -1.62
C LEU A 155 6.83 13.50 -0.49
N GLU A 156 6.39 14.74 -0.68
CA GLU A 156 6.44 15.78 0.35
C GLU A 156 5.64 15.38 1.60
N ALA A 157 4.44 14.83 1.43
CA ALA A 157 3.63 14.34 2.54
C ALA A 157 4.30 13.18 3.27
N VAL A 158 4.84 12.19 2.55
CA VAL A 158 5.56 11.05 3.14
C VAL A 158 6.81 11.50 3.91
N ASN A 159 7.59 12.42 3.34
CA ASN A 159 8.76 13.00 4.00
C ASN A 159 8.43 13.87 5.22
N SER A 160 7.16 14.25 5.39
CA SER A 160 6.68 15.04 6.53
C SER A 160 6.04 14.17 7.62
N LEU A 161 5.96 12.85 7.42
CA LEU A 161 5.44 11.94 8.43
C LEU A 161 6.41 11.82 9.60
N ASP A 162 5.87 11.78 10.81
CA ASP A 162 6.60 11.36 11.99
C ASP A 162 6.64 9.83 12.04
N PHE A 163 7.48 9.24 11.19
CA PHE A 163 7.66 7.78 11.08
C PHE A 163 9.02 7.35 11.64
N PRO A 164 9.06 6.38 12.58
CA PRO A 164 10.31 5.99 13.24
C PRO A 164 11.40 5.56 12.26
N MET A 165 12.60 6.13 12.44
CA MET A 165 13.78 5.81 11.62
C MET A 165 13.59 6.06 10.12
N ALA A 166 12.62 6.90 9.73
CA ALA A 166 12.45 7.28 8.34
C ALA A 166 13.61 8.16 7.86
N GLU A 167 14.19 7.79 6.73
CA GLU A 167 15.16 8.57 5.98
C GLU A 167 14.42 9.45 4.97
N ARG A 168 14.97 10.64 4.72
CA ARG A 168 14.39 11.58 3.75
C ARG A 168 14.59 11.03 2.34
N LEU A 169 13.51 10.94 1.58
CA LEU A 169 13.50 10.48 0.19
C LEU A 169 13.69 11.65 -0.78
N GLU A 170 14.49 11.43 -1.81
CA GLU A 170 14.72 12.37 -2.90
C GLU A 170 13.72 12.17 -4.04
N ASP A 171 13.44 13.23 -4.81
CA ASP A 171 12.54 13.17 -5.96
C ASP A 171 13.22 12.58 -7.21
N ILE A 172 13.81 11.39 -7.06
CA ILE A 172 14.46 10.64 -8.13
C ILE A 172 13.50 9.53 -8.58
N LYS A 173 12.92 9.70 -9.78
CA LYS A 173 11.94 8.76 -10.32
C LYS A 173 12.63 7.50 -10.84
N GLY A 174 12.15 6.32 -10.42
CA GLY A 174 12.69 5.05 -10.91
C GLY A 174 14.00 4.64 -10.26
N GLU A 175 14.25 5.08 -9.03
CA GLU A 175 15.38 4.61 -8.22
C GLU A 175 14.87 4.09 -6.88
N ILE A 176 15.38 2.93 -6.46
CA ILE A 176 15.09 2.36 -5.14
C ILE A 176 15.94 3.12 -4.11
N GLN A 177 15.25 3.70 -3.15
CA GLN A 177 15.85 4.43 -2.04
C GLN A 177 15.52 3.72 -0.73
N ARG A 178 16.39 3.88 0.26
CA ARG A 178 16.09 3.38 1.60
C ARG A 178 15.12 4.35 2.27
N PHE A 179 14.00 3.83 2.79
CA PHE A 179 13.05 4.62 3.56
C PHE A 179 13.22 4.37 5.06
N THR A 180 13.36 3.12 5.47
CA THR A 180 13.64 2.71 6.85
C THR A 180 14.66 1.56 6.82
N PRO A 181 15.12 1.04 7.98
CA PRO A 181 15.95 -0.16 7.99
C PRO A 181 15.31 -1.41 7.36
N THR A 182 13.98 -1.47 7.27
CA THR A 182 13.25 -2.65 6.79
C THR A 182 12.40 -2.38 5.55
N THR A 183 12.27 -1.12 5.14
CA THR A 183 11.39 -0.68 4.07
C THR A 183 12.16 0.18 3.08
N GLU A 184 12.04 -0.16 1.80
CA GLU A 184 12.55 0.63 0.70
C GLU A 184 11.44 1.51 0.11
N ALA A 185 11.80 2.48 -0.72
CA ALA A 185 10.85 3.32 -1.43
C ALA A 185 11.21 3.47 -2.90
N LEU A 186 10.18 3.51 -3.73
CA LEU A 186 10.25 3.81 -5.15
C LEU A 186 9.41 5.04 -5.43
N VAL A 187 10.05 6.12 -5.89
CA VAL A 187 9.34 7.32 -6.30
C VAL A 187 8.99 7.23 -7.78
N THR A 188 7.75 7.57 -8.14
CA THR A 188 7.25 7.59 -9.52
C THR A 188 6.56 8.93 -9.83
N PRO A 189 6.35 9.27 -11.12
CA PRO A 189 5.43 10.33 -11.51
C PRO A 189 4.01 10.11 -10.95
N GLU A 190 3.19 11.15 -10.94
CA GLU A 190 1.80 11.05 -10.50
C GLU A 190 0.99 10.17 -11.47
N ILE A 191 0.34 9.13 -10.95
CA ILE A 191 -0.44 8.19 -11.76
C ILE A 191 -1.59 8.89 -12.49
N ASP A 192 -2.31 9.80 -11.82
CA ASP A 192 -3.50 10.43 -12.36
C ASP A 192 -3.19 11.33 -13.55
N ALA A 193 -2.12 12.14 -13.45
CA ALA A 193 -1.62 12.95 -14.56
C ALA A 193 -1.09 12.10 -15.73
N SER A 194 -0.67 10.86 -15.46
CA SER A 194 -0.12 9.92 -16.44
C SER A 194 -1.19 9.20 -17.25
N LEU A 195 -2.47 9.25 -16.84
CA LEU A 195 -3.56 8.61 -17.58
C LEU A 195 -4.01 9.41 -18.81
N THR A 196 -3.77 10.71 -18.83
CA THR A 196 -4.29 11.63 -19.85
C THR A 196 -3.24 12.08 -20.87
N ASP A 197 -1.95 11.92 -20.54
CA ASP A 197 -0.82 12.35 -21.37
C ASP A 197 0.11 11.17 -21.68
N GLN A 198 0.37 10.95 -22.97
CA GLN A 198 1.16 9.81 -23.44
C GLN A 198 2.65 9.90 -23.05
N GLY A 199 3.20 11.11 -22.95
CA GLY A 199 4.56 11.34 -22.46
C GLY A 199 4.65 10.98 -20.98
N LYS A 200 3.75 11.53 -20.16
CA LYS A 200 3.69 11.23 -18.71
C LYS A 200 3.45 9.75 -18.43
N LYS A 201 2.61 9.09 -19.24
CA LYS A 201 2.41 7.64 -19.18
C LYS A 201 3.71 6.86 -19.40
N THR A 202 4.52 7.31 -20.35
CA THR A 202 5.81 6.67 -20.67
C THR A 202 6.80 6.86 -19.52
N ASP A 203 6.87 8.06 -18.96
CA ASP A 203 7.72 8.37 -17.81
C ASP A 203 7.30 7.59 -16.56
N PHE A 204 5.98 7.52 -16.30
CA PHE A 204 5.42 6.72 -15.22
C PHE A 204 5.81 5.25 -15.39
N TRP A 205 5.58 4.68 -16.57
CA TRP A 205 5.90 3.28 -16.82
C TRP A 205 7.40 2.99 -16.74
N LYS A 206 8.25 3.93 -17.17
CA LYS A 206 9.71 3.80 -17.04
C LYS A 206 10.13 3.70 -15.58
N ALA A 207 9.60 4.56 -14.71
CA ALA A 207 9.89 4.52 -13.28
C ALA A 207 9.25 3.30 -12.60
N PHE A 208 8.00 2.99 -12.94
CA PHE A 208 7.23 1.91 -12.33
C PHE A 208 7.78 0.52 -12.66
N LYS A 209 8.44 0.33 -13.81
CA LYS A 209 9.09 -0.94 -14.19
C LYS A 209 10.14 -1.43 -13.21
N VAL A 210 10.81 -0.52 -12.50
CA VAL A 210 11.80 -0.84 -11.47
C VAL A 210 11.19 -1.66 -10.33
N LEU A 211 9.88 -1.53 -10.11
CA LEU A 211 9.14 -2.39 -9.20
C LEU A 211 9.24 -3.88 -9.56
N GLY A 212 9.27 -4.21 -10.86
CA GLY A 212 9.42 -5.58 -11.34
C GLY A 212 10.81 -6.14 -11.03
N ASP A 213 11.86 -5.37 -11.36
CA ASP A 213 13.25 -5.75 -11.06
C ASP A 213 13.45 -5.93 -9.54
N TRP A 214 12.86 -5.04 -8.74
CA TRP A 214 12.85 -5.15 -7.28
C TRP A 214 12.15 -6.44 -6.81
N TYR A 215 10.95 -6.72 -7.34
CA TYR A 215 10.18 -7.90 -6.96
C TYR A 215 10.89 -9.21 -7.31
N GLU A 216 11.51 -9.28 -8.49
CA GLU A 216 12.30 -10.45 -8.93
C GLU A 216 13.57 -10.67 -8.09
N SER A 217 14.08 -9.62 -7.43
CA SER A 217 15.25 -9.72 -6.55
C SER A 217 14.96 -10.32 -5.18
N LEU A 218 13.68 -10.42 -4.79
CA LEU A 218 13.29 -11.01 -3.53
C LEU A 218 13.58 -12.52 -3.53
N PRO A 219 14.10 -13.08 -2.41
CA PRO A 219 14.39 -14.50 -2.34
C PRO A 219 13.10 -15.33 -2.53
N PRO A 220 13.15 -16.45 -3.27
CA PRO A 220 12.00 -17.34 -3.41
C PRO A 220 11.69 -17.98 -2.05
N TYR A 221 10.47 -17.78 -1.56
CA TYR A 221 9.97 -18.40 -0.33
C TYR A 221 9.69 -19.91 -0.51
#